data_AF-A0A970YRA7-F1
#
_entry.id   AF-A0A970YRA7-F1
#
_cell.length_a   1.000
_cell.length_b   1.000
_cell.length_c   1.000
_cell.angle_alpha   90.00
_cell.angle_beta   90.00
_cell.angle_gamma   90.00
#
_symmetry.space_group_name_H-M   'P 1'
#
loop_
_entity.id
_entity.type
_entity.pdbx_description
1 polymer ?
#
loop_
_entity_poly.entity_id
_entity_poly.type
_entity_poly.pdbx_seq_one_letter_code
_entity_poly.pdbx_strand_id
1 'polypeptide(L)'
;MARKNRENVSMIPSINLIQPYVAPAFLGGADRKSVYNLSLACLENAREILTVLEEEYQVHYEKNLTLKRLGEVVISSRSPDQGDCLYYDLNLAPSVYVANDIEKLKRLRNSLV
;
A
#
# COMPACT_ATOMS: atom_id res chain seq x y z
N MET A 1 -15.54 -5.50 -5.46
CA MET A 1 -15.65 -4.14 -4.86
C MET A 1 -14.94 -4.19 -3.52
N ALA A 2 -14.12 -3.20 -3.17
CA ALA A 2 -13.41 -3.18 -1.89
C ALA A 2 -14.40 -2.98 -0.72
N ARG A 3 -14.14 -3.65 0.41
CA ARG A 3 -14.99 -3.55 1.61
C ARG A 3 -14.95 -2.13 2.20
N LYS A 4 -16.09 -1.64 2.68
CA LYS A 4 -16.22 -0.29 3.24
C LYS A 4 -15.52 -0.22 4.60
N ASN A 5 -14.61 0.73 4.77
CA ASN A 5 -13.98 1.00 6.07
C ASN A 5 -15.04 1.59 7.02
N ARG A 6 -15.14 1.07 8.25
CA ARG A 6 -16.19 1.45 9.22
C ARG A 6 -15.90 2.77 9.95
N GLU A 7 -14.70 3.32 9.78
CA GLU A 7 -14.19 4.51 10.47
C GLU A 7 -14.07 5.71 9.51
N ASN A 8 -14.12 6.94 10.05
CA ASN A 8 -13.97 8.23 9.33
C ASN A 8 -12.55 8.44 8.77
N VAL A 9 -12.14 7.60 7.81
CA VAL A 9 -10.84 7.68 7.16
C VAL A 9 -10.97 8.48 5.86
N SER A 10 -10.05 9.40 5.61
CA SER A 10 -9.95 10.16 4.35
C SER A 10 -9.61 9.29 3.12
N MET A 11 -9.39 7.99 3.32
CA MET A 11 -9.03 7.04 2.27
C MET A 11 -10.25 6.38 1.63
N ILE A 12 -10.18 6.26 0.30
CA ILE A 12 -11.15 5.54 -0.51
C ILE A 12 -10.83 4.05 -0.47
N PRO A 13 -11.76 3.17 -0.06
CA PRO A 13 -11.55 1.72 -0.15
C PRO A 13 -11.30 1.27 -1.58
N SER A 14 -10.28 0.43 -1.78
CA SER A 14 -9.89 -0.04 -3.12
C SER A 14 -9.25 -1.43 -3.09
N ILE A 15 -9.02 -1.99 -4.28
CA ILE A 15 -8.23 -3.22 -4.46
C ILE A 15 -6.96 -2.82 -5.19
N ASN A 16 -5.80 -3.20 -4.64
CA ASN A 16 -4.55 -3.03 -5.34
C ASN A 16 -4.43 -4.12 -6.42
N LEU A 17 -4.13 -3.73 -7.67
CA LEU A 17 -4.17 -4.62 -8.84
C LEU A 17 -2.85 -5.34 -9.12
N ILE A 18 -1.89 -5.25 -8.20
CA ILE A 18 -0.59 -5.93 -8.24
C ILE A 18 -0.47 -6.91 -7.08
N GLN A 19 0.53 -7.80 -7.16
CA GLN A 19 0.81 -8.74 -6.08
C GLN A 19 1.32 -7.97 -4.84
N PRO A 20 1.03 -8.42 -3.61
CA PRO A 20 0.43 -9.70 -3.23
C PRO A 20 -1.10 -9.70 -3.20
N TYR A 21 -1.77 -8.64 -3.65
CA TYR A 21 -3.23 -8.50 -3.57
C TYR A 21 -3.94 -9.22 -4.72
N VAL A 22 -3.56 -8.91 -5.95
CA VAL A 22 -4.18 -9.44 -7.17
C VAL A 22 -3.11 -9.75 -8.21
N ALA A 23 -3.31 -10.81 -8.99
CA ALA A 23 -2.50 -11.04 -10.17
C ALA A 23 -2.91 -10.05 -11.29
N PRO A 24 -1.99 -9.20 -11.77
CA PRO A 24 -2.31 -8.14 -12.72
C PRO A 24 -2.74 -8.69 -14.09
N ALA A 25 -4.06 -8.80 -14.31
CA ALA A 25 -4.64 -9.27 -15.57
C ALA A 25 -4.28 -8.37 -16.78
N PHE A 26 -3.90 -7.12 -16.53
CA PHE A 26 -3.48 -6.17 -17.57
C PHE A 26 -2.10 -6.48 -18.17
N LEU A 27 -1.31 -7.36 -17.56
CA LEU A 27 0.00 -7.79 -18.07
C LEU A 27 -0.10 -9.07 -18.92
N GLY A 28 -1.15 -9.19 -19.72
CA GLY A 28 -1.46 -10.40 -20.49
C GLY A 28 -0.24 -10.99 -21.22
N GLY A 29 0.13 -12.23 -20.87
CA GLY A 29 1.26 -12.96 -21.46
C GLY A 29 2.63 -12.74 -20.81
N ALA A 30 2.75 -11.85 -19.83
CA ALA A 30 3.99 -11.71 -19.06
C ALA A 30 4.28 -12.96 -18.22
N ASP A 31 5.55 -13.34 -18.13
CA ASP A 31 5.96 -14.44 -17.28
C ASP A 31 5.81 -14.09 -15.79
N ARG A 32 5.66 -15.12 -14.95
CA ARG A 32 5.39 -14.95 -13.52
C ARG A 32 6.49 -14.17 -12.78
N LYS A 33 7.76 -14.29 -13.21
CA LYS A 33 8.89 -13.59 -12.60
C LYS A 33 8.84 -12.10 -12.93
N SER A 34 8.50 -11.74 -14.16
CA SER A 34 8.32 -10.35 -14.56
C SER A 34 7.16 -9.68 -13.81
N VAL A 35 6.04 -10.39 -13.65
CA VAL A 35 4.88 -9.91 -12.85
C VAL A 35 5.27 -9.68 -11.38
N TYR A 36 6.02 -10.62 -10.80
CA TYR A 36 6.53 -10.51 -9.43
C TYR A 36 7.47 -9.31 -9.28
N ASN A 37 8.44 -9.17 -10.19
CA ASN A 37 9.44 -8.09 -10.14
C ASN A 37 8.79 -6.72 -10.30
N LEU A 38 7.82 -6.57 -11.21
CA LEU A 38 7.05 -5.33 -11.34
C LEU A 38 6.33 -5.00 -10.04
N SER A 39 5.63 -5.98 -9.46
CA SER A 39 4.88 -5.78 -8.21
C SER A 39 5.80 -5.36 -7.08
N LEU A 40 6.97 -6.01 -6.95
CA LEU A 40 7.98 -5.67 -5.96
C LEU A 40 8.51 -4.23 -6.16
N ALA A 41 8.89 -3.88 -7.39
CA ALA A 41 9.37 -2.54 -7.71
C ALA A 41 8.30 -1.46 -7.41
N CYS A 42 7.03 -1.71 -7.74
CA CYS A 42 5.95 -0.79 -7.41
C CYS A 42 5.80 -0.58 -5.90
N LEU A 43 5.91 -1.65 -5.10
CA LEU A 43 5.83 -1.54 -3.63
C LEU A 43 7.05 -0.85 -3.03
N GLU A 44 8.26 -1.13 -3.52
CA GLU A 44 9.49 -0.47 -3.09
C GLU A 44 9.44 1.03 -3.39
N ASN A 45 9.04 1.41 -4.61
CA ASN A 45 8.86 2.80 -5.00
C ASN A 45 7.79 3.49 -4.15
N ALA A 46 6.65 2.83 -3.91
CA ALA A 46 5.58 3.39 -3.08
C ALA A 46 6.04 3.62 -1.64
N ARG A 47 6.82 2.70 -1.07
CA ARG A 47 7.39 2.87 0.26
C ARG A 47 8.34 4.06 0.30
N GLU A 48 9.24 4.19 -0.68
CA GLU A 48 10.19 5.31 -0.75
C GLU A 48 9.48 6.67 -0.87
N ILE A 49 8.49 6.76 -1.77
CA ILE A 49 7.68 7.98 -1.92
C ILE A 49 7.00 8.33 -0.58
N LEU A 50 6.40 7.35 0.10
CA LEU A 50 5.76 7.59 1.39
C LEU A 50 6.75 8.01 2.47
N THR A 51 7.94 7.41 2.53
CA THR A 51 8.99 7.79 3.49
C THR A 51 9.43 9.23 3.27
N VAL A 52 9.66 9.64 2.01
CA VAL A 52 9.99 11.05 1.71
C VAL A 52 8.85 11.98 2.13
N LEU A 53 7.59 11.63 1.86
CA LEU A 53 6.45 12.43 2.30
C LEU A 53 6.35 12.49 3.84
N GLU A 54 6.65 11.41 4.54
CA GLU A 54 6.68 11.36 6.01
C GLU A 54 7.75 12.31 6.57
N GLU A 55 8.93 12.33 5.97
CA GLU A 55 10.05 13.23 6.34
C GLU A 55 9.69 14.70 6.10
N GLU A 56 9.27 15.05 4.89
CA GLU A 56 8.89 16.43 4.53
C GLU A 56 7.74 16.94 5.41
N TYR A 57 6.76 16.08 5.69
CA TYR A 57 5.65 16.42 6.56
C TYR A 57 6.09 16.68 8.00
N GLN A 58 7.02 15.88 8.53
CA GLN A 58 7.61 16.10 9.84
C GLN A 58 8.41 17.41 9.89
N VAL A 59 9.14 17.76 8.82
CA VAL A 59 9.90 19.02 8.72
C VAL A 59 8.97 20.23 8.68
N HIS A 60 7.89 20.18 7.90
CA HIS A 60 7.00 21.33 7.71
C HIS A 60 5.98 21.53 8.83
N TYR A 61 5.54 20.45 9.49
CA TYR A 61 4.44 20.49 10.45
C TYR A 61 4.83 20.03 11.86
N GLU A 62 6.08 19.62 12.08
CA GLU A 62 6.61 19.10 13.35
C GLU A 62 5.83 17.92 13.93
N LYS A 63 5.16 17.16 13.05
CA LYS A 63 4.30 16.04 13.42
C LYS A 63 4.47 14.88 12.47
N ASN A 64 4.30 13.67 12.97
CA ASN A 64 4.36 12.47 12.14
C ASN A 64 3.20 12.45 11.13
N LEU A 65 3.50 12.08 9.89
CA LEU A 65 2.50 11.73 8.89
C LEU A 65 1.95 10.34 9.20
N THR A 66 0.76 10.28 9.78
CA THR A 66 0.07 9.02 10.05
C THR A 66 -0.93 8.70 8.97
N LEU A 67 -1.37 7.45 8.92
CA LEU A 67 -2.39 7.00 7.97
C LEU A 67 -3.68 7.86 8.10
N LYS A 68 -4.10 8.24 9.31
CA LYS A 68 -5.22 9.18 9.53
C LYS A 68 -5.07 10.50 8.77
N ARG A 69 -3.83 10.99 8.66
CA ARG A 69 -3.46 12.30 8.12
C ARG A 69 -2.98 12.24 6.67
N LEU A 70 -2.93 11.06 6.08
CA LEU A 70 -2.48 10.87 4.69
C LEU A 70 -3.28 11.72 3.69
N GLY A 71 -4.57 11.93 3.95
CA GLY A 71 -5.42 12.81 3.13
C GLY A 71 -5.02 14.29 3.13
N GLU A 72 -4.17 14.73 4.07
CA GLU A 72 -3.62 16.10 4.07
C GLU A 72 -2.54 16.28 2.98
N VAL A 73 -1.90 15.19 2.55
CA VAL A 73 -0.78 15.19 1.60
C VAL A 73 -1.17 14.57 0.25
N VAL A 74 -2.15 13.66 0.25
CA VAL A 74 -2.59 12.92 -0.95
C VAL A 74 -4.09 13.09 -1.16
N ILE A 75 -4.45 13.81 -2.24
CA ILE A 75 -5.84 14.23 -2.59
C ILE A 75 -6.82 13.05 -2.71
N SER A 76 -6.34 11.87 -3.12
CA SER A 76 -7.19 10.69 -3.30
C SER A 76 -6.47 9.42 -2.85
N SER A 77 -6.01 9.44 -1.60
CA SER A 77 -5.42 8.27 -0.97
C SER A 77 -6.40 7.09 -0.99
N ARG A 78 -5.88 5.91 -1.30
CA ARG A 78 -6.68 4.68 -1.32
C ARG A 78 -6.12 3.66 -0.36
N SER A 79 -7.03 2.91 0.25
CA SER A 79 -6.70 1.83 1.19
C SER A 79 -6.99 0.49 0.52
N PRO A 80 -5.99 -0.37 0.31
CA PRO A 80 -6.19 -1.73 -0.15
C PRO A 80 -7.05 -2.55 0.82
N ASP A 81 -7.97 -3.36 0.30
CA ASP A 81 -8.78 -4.28 1.10
C ASP A 81 -7.91 -5.31 1.85
N GLN A 82 -8.08 -5.39 3.17
CA GLN A 82 -7.38 -6.33 4.07
C GLN A 82 -8.27 -7.51 4.53
N GLY A 83 -9.56 -7.53 4.16
CA GLY A 83 -10.52 -8.48 4.72
C GLY A 83 -11.34 -7.91 5.87
N ASP A 84 -12.25 -8.73 6.41
CA ASP A 84 -13.21 -8.31 7.46
C ASP A 84 -12.63 -8.36 8.89
N CYS A 85 -11.52 -9.07 9.09
CA CYS A 85 -10.93 -9.31 10.42
C CYS A 85 -9.65 -8.50 10.67
N LEU A 86 -9.14 -7.77 9.67
CA LEU A 86 -7.93 -6.96 9.77
C LEU A 86 -8.30 -5.48 9.66
N TYR A 87 -7.71 -4.67 10.54
CA TYR A 87 -7.96 -3.24 10.62
C TYR A 87 -6.64 -2.48 10.55
N TYR A 88 -6.66 -1.35 9.87
CA TYR A 88 -5.55 -0.42 9.87
C TYR A 88 -5.50 0.33 11.21
N ASP A 89 -4.30 0.44 11.78
CA ASP A 89 -4.02 1.38 12.86
C ASP A 89 -3.72 2.75 12.25
N LEU A 90 -4.67 3.66 12.40
CA LEU A 90 -4.60 4.98 11.77
C LEU A 90 -3.49 5.88 12.35
N ASN A 91 -2.83 5.47 13.43
CA ASN A 91 -1.74 6.21 14.08
C ASN A 91 -0.35 5.84 13.55
N LEU A 92 -0.24 4.77 12.75
CA LEU A 92 1.04 4.36 12.17
C LEU A 92 1.36 5.12 10.88
N ALA A 93 2.64 5.17 10.55
CA ALA A 93 3.14 5.72 9.30
C ALA A 93 2.64 4.89 8.10
N PRO A 94 2.17 5.51 7.01
CA PRO A 94 1.77 4.82 5.78
C PRO A 94 2.83 3.85 5.23
N SER A 95 4.11 4.20 5.27
CA SER A 95 5.22 3.40 4.74
C SER A 95 5.35 2.04 5.41
N VAL A 96 4.96 1.92 6.69
CA VAL A 96 4.97 0.67 7.46
C VAL A 96 4.03 -0.38 6.84
N TYR A 97 2.87 0.05 6.32
CA TYR A 97 1.93 -0.87 5.67
C TYR A 97 2.47 -1.39 4.35
N VAL A 98 3.12 -0.53 3.57
CA VAL A 98 3.76 -0.95 2.32
C VAL A 98 4.95 -1.87 2.60
N ALA A 99 5.71 -1.63 3.67
CA ALA A 99 6.77 -2.55 4.10
C ALA A 99 6.21 -3.95 4.44
N ASN A 100 5.07 -4.03 5.11
CA ASN A 100 4.39 -5.30 5.37
C ASN A 100 3.94 -5.99 4.07
N ASP A 101 3.47 -5.24 3.08
CA ASP A 101 3.10 -5.77 1.77
C ASP A 101 4.30 -6.32 0.99
N ILE A 102 5.46 -5.65 1.06
CA ILE A 102 6.72 -6.14 0.50
C ILE A 102 7.09 -7.48 1.13
N GLU A 103 7.04 -7.58 2.45
CA GLU A 103 7.35 -8.84 3.15
C GLU A 103 6.35 -9.94 2.83
N LYS A 104 5.06 -9.60 2.69
CA LYS A 104 4.02 -10.54 2.23
C LYS A 104 4.30 -11.04 0.81
N LEU A 105 4.68 -10.16 -0.11
CA LEU A 105 5.05 -10.53 -1.47
C LEU A 105 6.28 -11.45 -1.49
N LYS A 106 7.33 -11.10 -0.74
CA LYS A 106 8.55 -11.93 -0.63
C LYS A 106 8.26 -13.33 -0.12
N ARG A 107 7.40 -13.48 0.89
CA ARG A 107 6.98 -14.81 1.41
C ARG A 107 6.26 -15.65 0.35
N LEU A 108 5.50 -15.01 -0.53
CA LEU A 108 4.78 -15.68 -1.61
C LEU A 108 5.64 -15.99 -2.84
N ARG A 109 6.90 -15.52 -2.89
CA ARG A 109 7.79 -15.69 -4.05
C ARG A 109 7.81 -17.12 -4.57
N ASN A 110 8.00 -18.12 -3.70
CA ASN A 110 8.11 -19.53 -4.09
C ASN A 110 6.79 -20.11 -4.65
N SER A 111 5.65 -19.53 -4.27
CA SER A 111 4.34 -19.95 -4.79
C SER A 111 3.99 -19.24 -6.10
N LEU A 112 4.56 -18.06 -6.32
CA LEU A 112 4.24 -17.20 -7.47
C LEU A 112 5.19 -17.43 -8.64
N VAL A 113 6.49 -17.66 -8.40
CA VAL A 113 7.54 -17.76 -9.42
C VAL A 113 8.09 -19.18 -9.49
#